data_AF-A0A845E7Z6-F1
#
_entry.id   AF-A0A845E7Z6-F1
#
_cell.length_a   1.000
_cell.length_b   1.000
_cell.length_c   1.000
_cell.angle_alpha   90.00
_cell.angle_beta   90.00
_cell.angle_gamma   90.00
#
_symmetry.space_group_name_H-M   'P 1'
#
loop_
_entity.id
_entity.type
_entity.pdbx_description
1 polymer ?
#
loop_
_entity_poly.entity_id
_entity_poly.type
_entity_poly.pdbx_seq_one_letter_code
_entity_poly.pdbx_strand_id
1 'polypeptide(L)' 'MKLSKTAPTQLSRGVEERRNHLIHKLWTMGYSKDRVGKRTEEMTLTELEQIHINLRCQVARRVEP' A
#
# COMPACT_ATOMS: atom_id res chain seq x y z
N MET A 1 -13.09 -31.63 -10.47
CA MET A 1 -13.75 -30.41 -9.93
C MET A 1 -13.17 -29.21 -10.65
N LYS A 2 -13.99 -28.42 -11.37
CA LYS A 2 -13.53 -27.18 -12.02
C LYS A 2 -13.74 -26.03 -11.05
N LEU A 3 -12.66 -25.36 -10.63
CA LEU A 3 -12.73 -24.11 -9.86
C LEU A 3 -13.34 -23.03 -10.75
N SER A 4 -14.59 -22.65 -10.46
CA SER A 4 -15.22 -21.46 -11.02
C SER A 4 -14.50 -20.24 -10.45
N LYS A 5 -13.86 -19.46 -11.34
CA LYS A 5 -13.36 -18.13 -10.99
C LYS A 5 -14.56 -17.26 -10.65
N THR A 6 -14.83 -17.07 -9.37
CA THR A 6 -15.83 -16.12 -8.89
C THR A 6 -15.40 -14.71 -9.30
N ALA A 7 -16.31 -13.96 -9.90
CA ALA A 7 -16.06 -12.57 -10.24
C ALA A 7 -15.68 -11.79 -8.97
N PRO A 8 -14.73 -10.83 -9.06
CA PRO A 8 -14.34 -10.02 -7.91
C PRO A 8 -15.57 -9.29 -7.36
N THR A 9 -15.78 -9.41 -6.05
CA THR A 9 -16.80 -8.65 -5.34
C THR A 9 -16.45 -7.17 -5.37
N GLN A 10 -17.45 -6.29 -5.21
CA GLN A 10 -17.20 -4.84 -5.10
C GLN A 10 -16.18 -4.52 -3.99
N LEU A 11 -16.18 -5.29 -2.90
CA LEU A 11 -15.19 -5.17 -1.83
C LEU A 11 -13.77 -5.46 -2.33
N SER A 12 -13.56 -6.58 -3.04
CA SER A 12 -12.23 -6.93 -3.57
C SER A 12 -11.69 -5.89 -4.54
N ARG A 13 -12.58 -5.28 -5.34
CA ARG A 13 -12.22 -4.18 -6.23
C ARG A 13 -11.80 -2.92 -5.45
N GLY A 14 -12.57 -2.54 -4.44
CA GLY A 14 -12.23 -1.40 -3.58
C GLY A 14 -10.90 -1.59 -2.82
N VAL A 15 -10.62 -2.81 -2.37
CA VAL A 15 -9.34 -3.17 -1.75
C VAL A 15 -8.19 -2.96 -2.73
N GLU A 16 -8.31 -3.46 -3.96
CA GLU A 16 -7.24 -3.34 -4.97
C GLU A 16 -7.05 -1.89 -5.45
N GLU A 17 -8.13 -1.15 -5.64
CA GLU A 17 -8.08 0.29 -5.98
C GLU A 17 -7.34 1.07 -4.87
N ARG A 18 -7.65 0.81 -3.61
CA ARG A 18 -6.97 1.42 -2.46
C ARG A 18 -5.49 1.01 -2.40
N ARG A 19 -5.18 -0.26 -2.66
CA ARG A 19 -3.82 -0.79 -2.69
C ARG A 19 -2.97 -0.06 -3.74
N ASN A 20 -3.47 0.02 -4.97
CA ASN A 20 -2.80 0.71 -6.08
C ASN A 20 -2.58 2.20 -5.80
N HIS A 21 -3.57 2.86 -5.19
CA HIS A 21 -3.44 4.25 -4.77
C HIS A 21 -2.32 4.46 -3.76
N LEU A 22 -2.20 3.57 -2.76
CA LEU A 22 -1.14 3.65 -1.76
C LEU A 22 0.23 3.36 -2.35
N ILE A 23 0.36 2.37 -3.24
CA ILE A 23 1.62 2.08 -3.95
C ILE A 23 2.12 3.35 -4.66
N HIS A 24 1.26 4.01 -5.44
CA HIS A 24 1.64 5.23 -6.14
C HIS A 24 2.04 6.34 -5.16
N LYS A 25 1.27 6.56 -4.08
CA LYS A 25 1.63 7.54 -3.05
C LYS A 25 2.97 7.25 -2.37
N LEU A 26 3.28 5.98 -2.11
CA LEU A 26 4.56 5.61 -1.51
C LEU A 26 5.72 5.86 -2.49
N TRP A 27 5.53 5.57 -3.78
CA TRP A 27 6.51 5.90 -4.81
C TRP A 27 6.78 7.40 -4.91
N THR A 28 5.75 8.25 -4.86
CA THR A 28 5.96 9.71 -4.88
C THR A 28 6.64 10.23 -3.63
N MET A 29 6.57 9.48 -2.52
CA MET A 29 7.34 9.73 -1.28
C MET A 29 8.76 9.10 -1.31
N GLY A 30 9.16 8.47 -2.41
CA GLY A 30 10.47 7.82 -2.55
C GLY A 30 10.58 6.43 -1.89
N TYR A 31 9.46 5.79 -1.57
CA TYR A 31 9.40 4.47 -0.95
C TYR A 31 8.88 3.42 -1.93
N SER A 32 9.75 2.52 -2.39
CA SER A 32 9.41 1.44 -3.34
C SER A 32 9.69 0.02 -2.81
N LYS A 33 10.53 -0.09 -1.77
CA LYS A 33 10.89 -1.37 -1.14
C LYS A 33 11.17 -1.17 0.34
N ASP A 34 10.94 -2.21 1.14
CA ASP A 34 11.30 -2.21 2.54
C ASP A 34 12.77 -2.63 2.78
N ARG A 35 13.14 -2.74 4.05
CA ARG A 35 14.50 -3.10 4.49
C ARG A 35 14.87 -4.54 4.22
N VAL A 36 13.89 -5.43 4.04
CA VAL A 36 14.13 -6.85 3.70
C VAL A 36 14.02 -7.10 2.19
N GLY A 37 13.78 -6.05 1.39
CA GLY A 37 13.73 -6.10 -0.06
C GLY A 37 12.33 -6.37 -0.62
N LYS A 38 11.29 -6.43 0.21
CA LYS A 38 9.90 -6.60 -0.25
C LYS A 38 9.47 -5.33 -0.98
N ARG A 39 9.00 -5.46 -2.23
CA ARG A 39 8.52 -4.32 -3.01
C ARG A 39 7.10 -3.94 -2.61
N THR A 40 6.73 -2.69 -2.82
CA THR A 40 5.38 -2.18 -2.55
C THR A 40 4.27 -2.96 -3.25
N GLU A 41 4.52 -3.50 -4.44
CA GLU A 41 3.57 -4.31 -5.20
C GLU A 41 3.31 -5.68 -4.56
N GLU A 42 4.23 -6.14 -3.71
CA GLU A 42 4.16 -7.43 -3.00
C GLU A 42 3.57 -7.28 -1.59
N MET A 43 3.25 -6.04 -1.18
CA MET A 43 2.67 -5.73 0.12
C MET A 43 1.14 -5.83 0.10
N THR A 44 0.62 -6.26 1.24
CA THR A 44 -0.80 -6.22 1.57
C THR A 44 -1.27 -4.79 1.80
N LEU A 45 -2.58 -4.57 1.70
CA LEU A 45 -3.17 -3.25 1.92
C LEU A 45 -2.81 -2.67 3.31
N THR A 46 -2.88 -3.50 4.35
CA THR A 46 -2.58 -3.06 5.74
C THR A 46 -1.13 -2.68 5.93
N GLU A 47 -0.19 -3.40 5.32
CA GLU A 47 1.24 -3.03 5.33
C GLU A 47 1.45 -1.65 4.67
N LEU A 48 0.85 -1.43 3.50
CA LEU A 48 0.95 -0.16 2.77
C LEU A 48 0.37 1.01 3.57
N GLU A 49 -0.76 0.82 4.25
CA GLU A 49 -1.36 1.84 5.10
C GLU A 49 -0.48 2.19 6.30
N GLN A 50 0.07 1.18 6.98
CA GLN A 50 0.95 1.41 8.12
C GLN A 50 2.22 2.16 7.71
N ILE A 51 2.82 1.80 6.57
CA ILE A 51 3.99 2.50 6.03
C ILE A 51 3.64 3.95 5.69
N HIS A 52 2.50 4.18 5.02
CA HIS A 52 2.07 5.53 4.66
C HIS A 52 1.86 6.42 5.90
N ILE A 53 1.20 5.89 6.94
CA ILE A 53 1.01 6.59 8.23
C ILE A 53 2.37 6.93 8.83
N ASN A 54 3.28 5.95 8.91
CA ASN A 54 4.61 6.15 9.51
C ASN A 54 5.43 7.21 8.77
N LEU A 55 5.38 7.24 7.44
CA LEU A 55 6.07 8.26 6.63
C LEU A 55 5.45 9.65 6.85
N ARG A 56 4.12 9.75 6.86
CA ARG A 56 3.42 11.02 7.15
C ARG A 56 3.77 11.57 8.52
N CYS A 57 3.82 10.72 9.55
CA CYS A 57 4.24 11.13 10.89
C CYS A 57 5.71 11.57 10.94
N GLN A 58 6.61 10.91 10.20
CA GLN A 58 8.00 11.33 10.11
C GLN A 58 8.16 12.70 9.45
N VAL A 59 7.41 12.95 8.37
CA VAL A 59 7.39 14.27 7.72
C VAL A 59 6.88 15.33 8.68
N ALA A 60 5.77 15.07 9.37
CA ALA A 60 5.22 16.03 10.35
C ALA A 60 6.24 16.40 11.44
N ARG A 61 6.92 15.40 12.05
CA ARG A 61 7.95 15.63 13.08
C ARG A 61 9.19 16.40 12.59
N ARG A 62 9.48 16.39 11.29
CA ARG A 62 10.59 17.15 10.71
C ARG A 62 10.24 18.61 10.41
N VAL A 63 8.94 18.93 10.40
CA VAL A 63 8.39 20.25 10.06
C VAL A 63 7.98 21.01 11.34
N GLU A 64 8.11 20.39 12.52
CA GLU A 64 7.98 21.12 13.79
C GLU A 64 9.20 22.04 13.97
N PRO A 65 8.99 23.36 14.18
CA PRO A 65 10.06 24.35 14.32
C PRO A 65 10.85 24.22 15.63
#